data_AF-S9SMK2-F1
#
_entry.id   AF-S9SMK2-F1
#
_cell.length_a   1.000
_cell.length_b   1.000
_cell.length_c   1.000
_cell.angle_alpha   90.00
_cell.angle_beta   90.00
_cell.angle_gamma   90.00
#
_symmetry.space_group_name_H-M   'P 1'
#
loop_
_entity.id
_entity.type
_entity.pdbx_description
1 polymer ?
#
loop_
_entity_poly.entity_id
_entity_poly.type
_entity_poly.pdbx_seq_one_letter_code
_entity_poly.pdbx_strand_id
1 'polypeptide(L)'
;MRFYAWLSRARWLNYRAKIMVMAFAGTHVPLIALAGSYAARGATSRGEVIWALGVALAATLAGTAATLWVLDRLLQPVIATSRALRRYREARVLPDLPTDFADEAGTLMADAQRTVTQLDAALLRLERLDEATGLLNRTAFLAEAEGPLCVLRLGNFSALAESFDRATATQALGELAARVARHLGPDALLARVGDGDLAFCLPEGGARRCATW
;
A
#
# COMPACT_ATOMS: atom_id res chain seq x y z
N MET A 1 -6.09 -11.53 -20.48
CA MET A 1 -6.05 -12.57 -19.43
C MET A 1 -5.65 -13.97 -19.94
N ARG A 2 -6.28 -14.56 -20.98
CA ARG A 2 -5.99 -15.93 -21.47
C ARG A 2 -4.54 -16.15 -21.94
N PHE A 3 -3.93 -15.18 -22.63
CA PHE A 3 -2.54 -15.26 -23.10
C PHE A 3 -1.53 -15.23 -21.95
N TYR A 4 -1.73 -14.33 -20.97
CA TYR A 4 -0.90 -14.28 -19.76
C TYR A 4 -1.01 -15.55 -18.91
N ALA A 5 -2.22 -16.12 -18.78
CA ALA A 5 -2.44 -17.38 -18.06
C ALA A 5 -1.81 -18.61 -18.76
N TRP A 6 -1.65 -18.55 -20.08
CA TRP A 6 -0.90 -19.55 -20.83
C TRP A 6 0.61 -19.38 -20.64
N LEU A 7 1.11 -18.14 -20.68
CA LEU A 7 2.51 -17.80 -20.42
C LEU A 7 2.93 -18.00 -18.96
N SER A 8 2.00 -17.85 -17.99
CA SER A 8 2.25 -18.08 -16.56
C SER A 8 2.51 -19.56 -16.23
N ARG A 9 2.07 -20.47 -17.10
CA ARG A 9 2.23 -21.93 -16.95
C ARG A 9 3.69 -22.39 -17.04
N ALA A 10 4.53 -21.63 -17.73
CA ALA A 10 5.97 -21.78 -17.69
C ALA A 10 6.52 -21.25 -16.34
N ARG A 11 6.59 -22.14 -15.33
CA ARG A 11 7.05 -21.85 -13.96
C ARG A 11 8.56 -21.60 -13.82
N TRP A 12 9.34 -21.89 -14.85
CA TRP A 12 10.79 -21.78 -14.87
C TRP A 12 11.30 -20.37 -15.27
N LEU A 13 10.41 -19.47 -15.68
CA LEU A 13 10.76 -18.11 -16.10
C LEU A 13 10.06 -17.06 -15.23
N ASN A 14 10.83 -16.19 -14.58
CA ASN A 14 10.31 -15.00 -13.90
C ASN A 14 9.64 -14.06 -14.92
N TYR A 15 8.72 -13.19 -14.48
CA TYR A 15 7.99 -12.26 -15.37
C TYR A 15 8.93 -11.43 -16.27
N ARG A 16 10.05 -10.97 -15.70
CA ARG A 16 11.17 -10.35 -16.40
C ARG A 16 11.68 -11.20 -17.57
N ALA A 17 12.01 -12.47 -17.30
CA ALA A 17 12.52 -13.39 -18.32
C ALA A 17 11.49 -13.67 -19.43
N LYS A 18 10.18 -13.66 -19.13
CA LYS A 18 9.11 -13.83 -20.12
C LYS A 18 9.04 -12.67 -21.11
N ILE A 19 9.08 -11.43 -20.63
CA ILE A 19 9.07 -10.25 -21.52
C ILE A 19 10.37 -10.20 -22.33
N MET A 20 11.51 -10.49 -21.69
CA MET A 20 12.82 -10.53 -22.35
C MET A 20 12.85 -11.54 -23.51
N VAL A 21 12.39 -12.78 -23.29
CA VAL A 21 12.31 -13.80 -24.36
C VAL A 21 11.36 -13.38 -25.47
N MET A 22 10.21 -12.79 -25.14
CA MET A 22 9.23 -12.34 -26.14
C MET A 22 9.78 -11.19 -26.99
N ALA A 23 10.42 -10.21 -26.37
CA ALA A 23 11.03 -9.06 -27.05
C ALA A 23 12.19 -9.50 -27.96
N PHE A 24 13.02 -10.43 -27.48
CA PHE A 24 14.11 -11.03 -28.26
C PHE A 24 13.58 -11.82 -29.47
N ALA A 25 12.66 -12.77 -29.25
CA ALA A 25 12.10 -13.58 -30.32
C ALA A 25 11.37 -12.71 -31.37
N GLY A 26 10.60 -11.72 -30.93
CA GLY A 26 9.84 -10.83 -31.81
C GLY A 26 10.72 -9.99 -32.74
N THR A 27 11.90 -9.57 -32.28
CA THR A 27 12.83 -8.75 -33.09
C THR A 27 13.76 -9.58 -33.97
N HIS A 28 14.12 -10.79 -33.56
CA HIS A 28 15.16 -11.59 -34.23
C HIS A 28 14.61 -12.55 -35.28
N VAL A 29 13.40 -13.08 -35.10
CA VAL A 29 12.78 -14.00 -36.06
C VAL A 29 12.71 -13.42 -37.49
N PRO A 30 12.28 -12.17 -37.72
CA PRO A 30 12.23 -11.60 -39.08
C PRO A 30 13.61 -11.39 -39.70
N LEU A 31 14.59 -10.98 -38.88
CA LEU A 31 15.93 -10.63 -39.34
C LEU A 31 16.76 -11.88 -39.66
N ILE A 32 16.64 -12.93 -38.85
CA ILE A 32 17.19 -14.27 -39.13
C ILE A 32 16.54 -14.87 -40.37
N ALA A 33 15.21 -14.74 -40.53
CA ALA A 33 14.50 -15.21 -41.71
C ALA A 33 14.97 -14.50 -43.00
N LEU A 34 15.16 -13.17 -42.94
CA LEU A 34 15.68 -12.39 -44.06
C LEU A 34 17.12 -12.79 -44.42
N ALA A 35 17.99 -12.92 -43.42
CA ALA A 35 19.37 -13.36 -43.61
C ALA A 35 19.45 -14.78 -44.22
N GLY A 36 18.63 -15.71 -43.71
CA GLY A 36 18.48 -17.06 -44.27
C GLY A 36 17.99 -17.04 -45.71
N SER A 37 17.05 -16.15 -46.05
CA SER A 37 16.51 -16.02 -47.42
C SER A 37 17.55 -15.52 -48.42
N TYR A 38 18.44 -14.60 -48.01
CA TYR A 38 19.55 -14.12 -48.84
C TYR A 38 20.64 -15.18 -49.01
N ALA A 39 20.99 -15.89 -47.93
CA ALA A 39 21.94 -17.00 -47.99
C ALA A 39 21.46 -18.13 -48.91
N ALA A 40 20.17 -18.45 -48.91
CA ALA A 40 19.58 -19.48 -49.76
C ALA A 40 19.54 -19.11 -51.26
N ARG A 41 19.58 -17.82 -51.60
CA ARG A 41 19.50 -17.31 -52.99
C ARG A 41 20.85 -17.20 -53.71
N GLY A 42 21.98 -17.42 -53.02
CA GLY A 42 23.30 -17.68 -53.64
C GLY A 42 23.93 -16.53 -54.44
N ALA A 43 23.55 -15.27 -54.23
CA ALA A 43 23.86 -14.16 -55.14
C ALA A 43 25.12 -13.33 -54.80
N THR A 44 26.05 -13.79 -53.95
CA THR A 44 27.21 -12.98 -53.51
C THR A 44 28.42 -13.86 -53.16
N SER A 45 29.65 -13.33 -53.27
CA SER A 45 30.88 -14.08 -52.95
C SER A 45 30.81 -14.65 -51.53
N ARG A 46 31.17 -15.94 -51.33
CA ARG A 46 31.01 -16.61 -50.02
C ARG A 46 31.66 -15.84 -48.87
N GLY A 47 32.78 -15.15 -49.11
CA GLY A 47 33.47 -14.34 -48.12
C GLY A 47 32.68 -13.12 -47.67
N GLU A 48 32.08 -12.38 -48.61
CA GLU A 48 31.23 -11.22 -48.29
C GLU A 48 29.95 -11.63 -47.56
N VAL A 49 29.35 -12.77 -47.93
CA VAL A 49 28.18 -13.31 -47.23
C VAL A 49 28.53 -13.67 -45.78
N ILE A 50 29.64 -14.38 -45.54
CA ILE A 50 30.06 -14.78 -44.20
C ILE A 50 30.38 -13.55 -43.33
N TRP A 51 31.09 -12.57 -43.90
CA TRP A 51 31.39 -11.32 -43.20
C TRP A 51 30.13 -10.53 -42.86
N ALA A 52 29.24 -10.32 -43.84
CA ALA A 52 27.97 -9.63 -43.63
C ALA A 52 27.09 -10.35 -42.61
N LEU A 53 27.05 -11.69 -42.63
CA LEU A 53 26.30 -12.49 -41.68
C LEU A 53 26.91 -12.40 -40.26
N GLY A 54 28.24 -12.42 -40.15
CA GLY A 54 28.94 -12.24 -38.88
C GLY A 54 28.68 -10.87 -38.25
N VAL A 55 28.75 -9.80 -39.05
CA VAL A 55 28.44 -8.44 -38.60
C VAL A 55 26.97 -8.31 -38.22
N ALA A 56 26.04 -8.84 -39.02
CA ALA A 56 24.61 -8.82 -38.70
C ALA A 56 24.29 -9.60 -37.41
N LEU A 57 24.92 -10.76 -37.21
CA LEU A 57 24.75 -11.56 -35.99
C LEU A 57 25.33 -10.85 -34.76
N ALA A 58 26.51 -10.25 -34.89
CA ALA A 58 27.13 -9.49 -33.79
C ALA A 58 26.30 -8.24 -33.44
N ALA A 59 25.84 -7.49 -34.43
CA ALA A 59 25.01 -6.31 -34.24
C ALA A 59 23.66 -6.65 -33.60
N THR A 60 23.04 -7.78 -33.97
CA THR A 60 21.77 -8.24 -33.40
C THR A 60 21.93 -8.77 -31.98
N LEU A 61 23.00 -9.52 -31.68
CA LEU A 61 23.34 -9.92 -30.32
C LEU A 61 23.62 -8.71 -29.41
N ALA A 62 24.36 -7.72 -29.90
CA ALA A 62 24.63 -6.48 -29.16
C ALA A 62 23.34 -5.67 -28.93
N GLY A 63 22.52 -5.48 -29.97
CA GLY A 63 21.23 -4.80 -29.88
C GLY A 63 20.26 -5.52 -28.93
N THR A 64 20.26 -6.85 -28.93
CA THR A 64 19.55 -7.67 -27.96
C THR A 64 20.03 -7.39 -26.55
N ALA A 65 21.32 -7.54 -26.29
CA ALA A 65 21.88 -7.37 -24.96
C ALA A 65 21.53 -5.99 -24.39
N ALA A 66 21.61 -4.95 -25.22
CA ALA A 66 21.19 -3.59 -24.86
C ALA A 66 19.68 -3.51 -24.55
N THR A 67 18.81 -4.04 -25.43
CA THR A 67 17.35 -4.02 -25.23
C THR A 67 16.94 -4.79 -23.96
N LEU A 68 17.56 -5.95 -23.73
CA LEU A 68 17.36 -6.78 -22.56
C LEU A 68 17.77 -6.06 -21.27
N TRP A 69 18.87 -5.32 -21.32
CA TRP A 69 19.35 -4.51 -20.21
C TRP A 69 18.39 -3.36 -19.89
N VAL A 70 17.92 -2.63 -20.90
CA VAL A 70 16.93 -1.55 -20.72
C VAL A 70 15.62 -2.09 -20.15
N LEU A 71 15.12 -3.19 -20.71
CA LEU A 71 13.85 -3.79 -20.28
C LEU A 71 13.90 -4.29 -18.83
N ASP A 72 15.04 -4.81 -18.38
CA ASP A 72 15.23 -5.11 -16.97
C ASP A 72 15.00 -3.86 -16.11
N ARG A 73 15.68 -2.76 -16.43
CA ARG A 73 15.58 -1.51 -15.66
C ARG A 73 14.15 -0.99 -15.63
N LEU A 74 13.42 -1.06 -16.75
CA LEU A 74 12.02 -0.63 -16.82
C LEU A 74 11.06 -1.51 -16.00
N LEU A 75 11.40 -2.78 -15.74
CA LEU A 75 10.56 -3.67 -14.93
C LEU A 75 10.85 -3.59 -13.43
N GLN A 76 11.97 -2.98 -13.03
CA GLN A 76 12.32 -2.83 -11.60
C GLN A 76 11.25 -2.10 -10.79
N PRO A 77 10.69 -0.96 -11.24
CA PRO A 77 9.61 -0.26 -10.51
C PRO A 77 8.41 -1.15 -10.22
N VAL A 78 7.93 -1.89 -11.22
CA VAL A 78 6.76 -2.78 -11.10
C VAL A 78 7.01 -3.89 -10.08
N ILE A 79 8.22 -4.47 -10.10
CA ILE A 79 8.61 -5.52 -9.15
C ILE A 79 8.75 -4.94 -7.74
N ALA A 80 9.32 -3.74 -7.60
CA ALA A 80 9.45 -3.05 -6.32
C ALA A 80 8.07 -2.77 -5.70
N THR A 81 7.13 -2.21 -6.46
CA THR A 81 5.74 -1.99 -6.03
C THR A 81 5.08 -3.29 -5.58
N SER A 82 5.18 -4.34 -6.38
CA SER A 82 4.59 -5.65 -6.05
C SER A 82 5.14 -6.24 -4.76
N ARG A 83 6.46 -6.14 -4.54
CA ARG A 83 7.10 -6.59 -3.30
C ARG A 83 6.67 -5.75 -2.11
N ALA A 84 6.59 -4.44 -2.25
CA ALA A 84 6.17 -3.53 -1.19
C ALA A 84 4.73 -3.82 -0.74
N LEU A 85 3.80 -3.97 -1.70
CA LEU A 85 2.41 -4.37 -1.42
C LEU A 85 2.32 -5.73 -0.71
N ARG A 86 3.17 -6.70 -1.11
CA ARG A 86 3.21 -8.01 -0.47
C ARG A 86 3.71 -7.92 0.98
N ARG A 87 4.78 -7.15 1.24
CA ARG A 87 5.30 -6.94 2.60
C ARG A 87 4.28 -6.27 3.51
N TYR A 88 3.54 -5.28 3.02
CA TYR A 88 2.47 -4.68 3.79
C TYR A 88 1.38 -5.70 4.14
N ARG A 89 0.95 -6.52 3.16
CA ARG A 89 -0.06 -7.54 3.41
C ARG A 89 0.39 -8.62 4.41
N GLU A 90 1.66 -9.03 4.35
CA GLU A 90 2.18 -10.14 5.17
C GLU A 90 2.66 -9.70 6.56
N ALA A 91 3.18 -8.49 6.70
CA ALA A 91 3.83 -8.02 7.93
C ALA A 91 3.43 -6.59 8.36
N ARG A 92 2.44 -5.96 7.71
CA ARG A 92 2.07 -4.53 7.89
C ARG A 92 3.25 -3.56 7.82
N VAL A 93 4.28 -3.90 7.06
CA VAL A 93 5.40 -2.97 6.81
C VAL A 93 4.97 -1.95 5.77
N LEU A 94 4.94 -0.68 6.16
CA LEU A 94 4.64 0.41 5.24
C LEU A 94 5.64 0.42 4.06
N PRO A 95 5.15 0.65 2.83
CA PRO A 95 6.01 0.78 1.67
C PRO A 95 6.85 2.04 1.78
N ASP A 96 8.03 1.99 1.15
CA ASP A 96 8.92 3.14 0.95
C ASP A 96 9.24 3.21 -0.56
N LEU A 97 8.21 3.58 -1.33
CA LEU A 97 8.29 3.70 -2.78
C LEU A 97 8.49 5.18 -3.17
N PRO A 98 9.35 5.48 -4.16
CA PRO A 98 9.54 6.83 -4.65
C PRO A 98 8.24 7.40 -5.26
N THR A 99 7.96 8.67 -4.98
CA THR A 99 6.73 9.36 -5.43
C THR A 99 6.96 10.43 -6.48
N ASP A 100 8.21 10.70 -6.85
CA ASP A 100 8.58 11.89 -7.63
C ASP A 100 8.71 11.61 -9.14
N PHE A 101 8.55 10.36 -9.54
CA PHE A 101 8.61 9.95 -10.94
C PHE A 101 7.28 10.24 -11.65
N ALA A 102 7.36 10.95 -12.76
CA ALA A 102 6.20 11.36 -13.57
C ALA A 102 5.79 10.34 -14.65
N ASP A 103 6.57 9.27 -14.86
CA ASP A 103 6.20 8.21 -15.78
C ASP A 103 5.09 7.30 -15.21
N GLU A 104 4.52 6.43 -16.04
CA GLU A 104 3.41 5.56 -15.64
C GLU A 104 3.78 4.59 -14.52
N ALA A 105 5.04 4.12 -14.50
CA ALA A 105 5.53 3.23 -13.45
C ALA A 105 5.77 3.98 -12.15
N GLY A 106 6.22 5.24 -12.25
CA GLY A 106 6.32 6.22 -11.18
C GLY A 106 4.98 6.54 -10.55
N THR A 107 3.98 6.82 -11.39
CA THR A 107 2.60 7.05 -10.96
C THR A 107 2.04 5.82 -10.24
N LEU A 108 2.27 4.62 -10.78
CA LEU A 108 1.88 3.37 -10.12
C LEU A 108 2.54 3.19 -8.74
N MET A 109 3.84 3.49 -8.61
CA MET A 109 4.55 3.47 -7.33
C MET A 109 3.94 4.47 -6.34
N ALA A 110 3.72 5.71 -6.77
CA ALA A 110 3.18 6.77 -5.95
C ALA A 110 1.75 6.46 -5.48
N ASP A 111 0.90 5.94 -6.36
CA ASP A 111 -0.47 5.58 -6.03
C ASP A 111 -0.52 4.39 -5.08
N ALA A 112 0.34 3.39 -5.27
CA ALA A 112 0.48 2.28 -4.33
C ALA A 112 0.93 2.77 -2.94
N GLN A 113 1.92 3.65 -2.89
CA GLN A 113 2.41 4.27 -1.65
C GLN A 113 1.28 4.98 -0.91
N ARG A 114 0.56 5.88 -1.60
CA ARG A 114 -0.55 6.66 -1.03
C ARG A 114 -1.68 5.76 -0.56
N THR A 115 -2.08 4.79 -1.37
CA THR A 115 -3.20 3.89 -1.05
C THR A 115 -2.89 3.07 0.19
N VAL A 116 -1.70 2.50 0.30
CA VAL A 116 -1.32 1.72 1.48
C VAL A 116 -1.21 2.60 2.71
N THR A 117 -0.66 3.80 2.59
CA THR A 117 -0.56 4.75 3.71
C THR A 117 -1.95 5.17 4.21
N GLN A 118 -2.88 5.45 3.30
CA GLN A 118 -4.27 5.78 3.65
C GLN A 118 -4.99 4.60 4.28
N LEU A 119 -4.78 3.40 3.76
CA LEU A 119 -5.35 2.18 4.31
C LEU A 119 -4.84 1.91 5.73
N ASP A 120 -3.53 2.04 5.95
CA ASP A 120 -2.92 1.86 7.27
C ASP A 120 -3.46 2.87 8.28
N ALA A 121 -3.53 4.15 7.90
CA ALA A 121 -4.13 5.19 8.73
C ALA A 121 -5.60 4.90 9.06
N ALA A 122 -6.39 4.40 8.10
CA ALA A 122 -7.77 4.01 8.32
C ALA A 122 -7.90 2.80 9.27
N LEU A 123 -7.04 1.79 9.11
CA LEU A 123 -6.99 0.63 10.00
C LEU A 123 -6.60 1.03 11.42
N LEU A 124 -5.56 1.86 11.59
CA LEU A 124 -5.16 2.39 12.89
C LEU A 124 -6.30 3.17 13.55
N ARG A 125 -7.05 3.94 12.76
CA ARG A 125 -8.23 4.65 13.26
C ARG A 125 -9.31 3.68 13.78
N LEU A 126 -9.61 2.62 13.04
CA LEU A 126 -10.57 1.59 13.44
C LEU A 126 -10.09 0.77 14.66
N GLU A 127 -8.79 0.50 14.75
CA GLU A 127 -8.19 -0.25 15.86
C GLU A 127 -8.12 0.56 17.16
N ARG A 128 -8.08 1.89 17.05
CA ARG A 128 -7.90 2.78 18.20
C ARG A 128 -9.16 3.49 18.64
N LEU A 129 -10.11 3.73 17.75
CA LEU A 129 -11.32 4.48 18.06
C LEU A 129 -12.54 3.57 18.23
N ASP A 130 -13.48 3.98 19.06
CA ASP A 130 -14.82 3.43 19.14
C ASP A 130 -15.64 3.92 17.94
N GLU A 131 -16.26 2.99 17.21
CA GLU A 131 -16.98 3.28 15.96
C GLU A 131 -18.14 4.26 16.16
N ALA A 132 -18.83 4.19 17.30
CA ALA A 132 -20.06 4.95 17.50
C ALA A 132 -19.82 6.37 18.06
N THR A 133 -18.71 6.59 18.77
CA THR A 133 -18.40 7.89 19.39
C THR A 133 -17.19 8.59 18.77
N GLY A 134 -16.34 7.87 18.03
CA GLY A 134 -15.09 8.40 17.48
C GLY A 134 -14.02 8.73 18.55
N LEU A 135 -14.27 8.36 19.81
CA LEU A 135 -13.33 8.49 20.92
C LEU A 135 -12.35 7.31 20.93
N LEU A 136 -11.28 7.39 21.74
CA LEU A 136 -10.43 6.21 21.96
C LEU A 136 -11.26 5.05 22.51
N ASN A 137 -10.96 3.84 22.06
CA ASN A 137 -11.51 2.63 22.66
C ASN A 137 -10.75 2.28 23.94
N ARG A 138 -11.31 1.34 24.69
CA ARG A 138 -10.73 0.87 25.97
C ARG A 138 -9.27 0.44 25.83
N THR A 139 -8.94 -0.32 24.79
CA THR A 139 -7.59 -0.88 24.61
C THR A 139 -6.57 0.22 24.34
N ALA A 140 -6.88 1.12 23.41
CA ALA A 140 -6.01 2.24 23.06
C ALA A 140 -5.86 3.23 24.22
N PHE A 141 -6.94 3.48 24.95
CA PHE A 141 -6.90 4.32 26.14
C PHE A 141 -5.99 3.75 27.23
N LEU A 142 -6.12 2.46 27.56
CA LEU A 142 -5.28 1.83 28.57
C LEU A 142 -3.80 1.76 28.18
N ALA A 143 -3.50 1.76 26.88
CA ALA A 143 -2.12 1.81 26.40
C ALA A 143 -1.46 3.19 26.55
N GLU A 144 -2.25 4.27 26.61
CA GLU A 144 -1.76 5.66 26.64
C GLU A 144 -2.05 6.40 27.94
N ALA A 145 -2.96 5.88 28.77
CA ALA A 145 -3.34 6.51 30.02
C ALA A 145 -2.20 6.40 31.04
N GLU A 146 -1.47 7.51 31.20
CA GLU A 146 -0.48 7.71 32.25
C GLU A 146 -1.02 8.72 33.28
N GLY A 147 -1.33 8.26 34.49
CA GLY A 147 -1.77 9.12 35.60
C GLY A 147 -3.13 8.76 36.22
N PRO A 148 -3.74 9.70 36.98
CA PRO A 148 -5.00 9.45 37.67
C PRO A 148 -6.16 9.26 36.70
N LEU A 149 -6.78 8.09 36.77
CA LEU A 149 -7.90 7.68 35.94
C LEU A 149 -9.24 8.07 36.58
N CYS A 150 -10.12 8.72 35.80
CA CYS A 150 -11.51 8.94 36.18
C CYS A 150 -12.45 8.25 35.18
N VAL A 151 -13.49 7.60 35.70
CA VAL A 151 -14.54 6.96 34.89
C VAL A 151 -15.87 7.64 35.20
N LEU A 152 -16.50 8.18 34.16
CA LEU A 152 -17.80 8.82 34.19
C LEU A 152 -18.83 7.86 33.57
N ARG A 153 -19.76 7.39 34.40
CA ARG A 153 -20.87 6.53 33.96
C ARG A 153 -22.15 7.34 33.80
N LEU A 154 -22.81 7.18 32.66
CA LEU A 154 -24.16 7.68 32.46
C LEU A 154 -25.17 6.71 33.11
N GLY A 155 -25.64 7.04 34.32
CA GLY A 155 -26.50 6.15 35.12
C GLY A 155 -27.79 5.70 34.39
N ASN A 156 -28.35 6.54 33.53
CA ASN A 156 -29.60 6.27 32.81
C ASN A 156 -29.38 5.76 31.38
N PHE A 157 -28.20 5.27 31.02
CA PHE A 157 -27.91 4.82 29.66
C PHE A 157 -28.86 3.72 29.19
N SER A 158 -29.09 2.69 30.01
CA SER A 158 -29.99 1.58 29.66
C SER A 158 -31.43 2.06 29.43
N ALA A 159 -31.94 2.95 30.29
CA ALA A 159 -33.27 3.52 30.15
C ALA A 159 -33.42 4.36 28.86
N LEU A 160 -32.37 5.10 28.49
CA LEU A 160 -32.34 5.84 27.22
C LEU A 160 -32.31 4.89 26.02
N ALA A 161 -31.50 3.83 26.07
CA ALA A 161 -31.39 2.86 24.98
C ALA A 161 -32.69 2.08 24.76
N GLU A 162 -33.42 1.76 25.84
CA GLU A 162 -34.74 1.12 25.77
C GLU A 162 -35.82 2.05 25.23
N SER A 163 -35.78 3.34 25.61
CA SER A 163 -36.84 4.29 25.26
C SER A 163 -36.68 4.91 23.86
N PHE A 164 -35.45 5.16 23.43
CA PHE A 164 -35.14 5.95 22.23
C PHE A 164 -34.27 5.25 21.21
N ASP A 165 -33.93 3.97 21.44
CA ASP A 165 -32.91 3.20 20.72
C ASP A 165 -31.45 3.43 21.17
N ARG A 166 -30.60 2.44 20.86
CA ARG A 166 -29.20 2.44 21.25
C ARG A 166 -28.36 3.49 20.51
N ALA A 167 -28.75 3.87 19.28
CA ALA A 167 -28.02 4.85 18.50
C ALA A 167 -28.16 6.26 19.12
N THR A 168 -29.39 6.62 19.49
CA THR A 168 -29.73 7.88 20.15
C THR A 168 -29.08 7.97 21.54
N ALA A 169 -29.11 6.89 22.32
CA ALA A 169 -28.40 6.84 23.61
C ALA A 169 -26.89 7.04 23.45
N THR A 170 -26.29 6.46 22.40
CA THR A 170 -24.87 6.61 22.10
C THR A 170 -24.53 8.02 21.61
N GLN A 171 -25.40 8.65 20.83
CA GLN A 171 -25.24 10.05 20.43
C GLN A 171 -25.27 10.99 21.65
N ALA A 172 -26.18 10.75 22.60
CA ALA A 172 -26.22 11.51 23.86
C ALA A 172 -24.93 11.34 24.68
N LEU A 173 -24.34 10.14 24.68
CA LEU A 173 -23.04 9.88 25.28
C LEU A 173 -21.91 10.64 24.56
N GLY A 174 -21.94 10.71 23.21
CA GLY A 174 -21.00 11.49 22.41
C GLY A 174 -21.07 12.99 22.70
N GLU A 175 -22.28 13.54 22.86
CA GLU A 175 -22.48 14.94 23.28
C GLU A 175 -21.95 15.22 24.69
N LEU A 176 -22.17 14.28 25.63
CA LEU A 176 -21.60 14.36 26.97
C LEU A 176 -20.07 14.36 26.90
N ALA A 177 -19.48 13.46 26.11
CA ALA A 177 -18.05 13.38 25.89
C ALA A 177 -17.49 14.69 25.31
N ALA A 178 -18.14 15.28 24.30
CA ALA A 178 -17.73 16.56 23.71
C ALA A 178 -17.78 17.73 24.72
N ARG A 179 -18.77 17.72 25.63
CA ARG A 179 -18.84 18.70 26.72
C ARG A 179 -17.71 18.50 27.73
N VAL A 180 -17.43 17.26 28.10
CA VAL A 180 -16.37 16.90 29.04
C VAL A 180 -14.99 17.27 28.46
N ALA A 181 -14.73 16.95 27.20
CA ALA A 181 -13.49 17.31 26.49
C ALA A 181 -13.21 18.81 26.52
N ARG A 182 -14.24 19.65 26.31
CA ARG A 182 -14.11 21.12 26.38
C ARG A 182 -13.65 21.63 27.75
N HIS A 183 -13.90 20.89 28.83
CA HIS A 183 -13.51 21.28 30.18
C HIS A 183 -12.16 20.68 30.61
N LEU A 184 -11.78 19.52 30.08
CA LEU A 184 -10.55 18.81 30.44
C LEU A 184 -9.30 19.39 29.75
N GLY A 185 -9.46 20.21 28.71
CA GLY A 185 -8.35 20.80 27.96
C GLY A 185 -7.80 19.88 26.85
N PRO A 186 -6.88 20.39 26.01
CA PRO A 186 -6.43 19.69 24.81
C PRO A 186 -5.56 18.46 25.09
N ASP A 187 -4.90 18.39 26.25
CA ASP A 187 -3.96 17.31 26.60
C ASP A 187 -4.64 16.13 27.35
N ALA A 188 -5.96 16.21 27.59
CA ALA A 188 -6.67 15.17 28.28
C ALA A 188 -7.06 14.03 27.33
N LEU A 189 -6.70 12.80 27.70
CA LEU A 189 -7.11 11.60 26.98
C LEU A 189 -8.55 11.27 27.35
N LEU A 190 -9.42 11.12 26.35
CA LEU A 190 -10.83 10.77 26.53
C LEU A 190 -11.18 9.52 25.70
N ALA A 191 -11.87 8.58 26.33
CA ALA A 191 -12.18 7.28 25.74
C ALA A 191 -13.58 6.80 26.11
N ARG A 192 -14.13 5.94 25.26
CA ARG A 192 -15.30 5.11 25.59
C ARG A 192 -14.80 3.73 26.02
N VAL A 193 -15.12 3.36 27.26
CA VAL A 193 -14.68 2.09 27.87
C VAL A 193 -15.80 1.06 28.02
N GLY A 194 -17.05 1.49 27.83
CA GLY A 194 -18.24 0.63 27.85
C GLY A 194 -19.45 1.32 27.22
N ASP A 195 -20.62 0.66 27.26
CA ASP A 195 -21.83 1.13 26.58
C ASP A 195 -22.24 2.54 27.01
N GLY A 196 -22.23 2.83 28.31
CA GLY A 196 -22.51 4.15 28.90
C GLY A 196 -21.36 4.72 29.73
N ASP A 197 -20.14 4.20 29.55
CA ASP A 197 -18.97 4.53 30.38
C ASP A 197 -17.93 5.28 29.55
N LEU A 198 -17.60 6.49 30.00
CA LEU A 198 -16.50 7.30 29.50
C LEU A 198 -15.35 7.28 30.50
N ALA A 199 -14.12 7.20 30.01
CA ALA A 199 -12.92 7.30 30.83
C ALA A 199 -12.08 8.48 30.36
N PHE A 200 -11.48 9.21 31.30
CA PHE A 200 -10.49 10.23 30.97
C PHE A 200 -9.30 10.20 31.92
N CYS A 201 -8.14 10.60 31.39
CA CYS A 201 -6.91 10.75 32.14
C CYS A 201 -6.41 12.19 32.02
N LEU A 202 -5.96 12.77 33.13
CA LEU A 202 -5.33 14.09 33.18
C LEU A 202 -3.82 13.90 33.35
N PRO A 203 -2.97 14.44 32.46
CA PRO A 203 -1.52 14.38 32.66
C PRO A 203 -1.11 15.15 33.91
N GLU A 204 -0.10 14.66 34.63
CA GLU A 204 0.29 15.12 35.99
C GLU A 204 0.74 16.60 36.10
N GLY A 205 0.75 17.38 35.01
CA GLY A 205 1.00 18.83 35.02
C GLY A 205 -0.25 19.72 34.97
N GLY A 206 -1.45 19.14 34.82
CA GLY A 206 -2.67 19.87 34.43
C GLY A 206 -3.73 20.06 35.51
N ALA A 207 -3.42 19.83 36.80
CA ALA A 207 -4.38 20.00 37.89
C ALA A 207 -4.73 21.49 38.13
N ARG A 208 -5.49 22.11 37.22
CA ARG A 208 -6.27 23.30 37.56
C ARG A 208 -7.35 22.81 38.51
N ARG A 209 -7.22 23.23 39.77
CA ARG A 209 -8.15 22.98 40.88
C ARG A 209 -9.59 23.02 40.36
N CYS A 210 -10.28 21.88 40.35
CA CYS A 210 -11.73 21.87 40.23
C CYS A 210 -12.27 22.72 41.38
N ALA A 211 -12.78 23.91 41.06
CA ALA A 211 -13.59 24.67 42.00
C ALA A 211 -14.82 23.80 42.30
N THR A 212 -14.94 23.44 43.57
CA THR A 212 -16.10 22.83 44.19
C THR A 212 -17.36 23.58 43.78
N TRP A 213 -18.31 22.84 43.18
CA TRP A 213 -19.71 23.27 43.03
C TRP A 213 -20.41 23.29 44.39
#